data_AF-A0A094ZV06-F1
#
_entry.id   AF-A0A094ZV06-F1
#
_cell.length_a   1.000
_cell.length_b   1.000
_cell.length_c   1.000
_cell.angle_alpha   90.00
_cell.angle_beta   90.00
_cell.angle_gamma   90.00
#
_symmetry.space_group_name_H-M   'P 1'
#
loop_
_entity.id
_entity.type
_entity.pdbx_description
1 polymer ?
#
loop_
_entity_poly.entity_id
_entity_poly.type
_entity_poly.pdbx_seq_one_letter_code
_entity_poly.pdbx_strand_id
1 'polypeptide(L)'
;MSSPPTPKIEILDDEENIVNLEGEEDTNDKYLSTLSTNDEDLNNYVQLFDLYPQILRKYSFLKFLCSREFKKTFGVVNEIEYENGNTFEGKIVNDMLHGHGEFHWDETGLVYIGDFIENKITGRGKIIWPNKSEYIGDVVDGIRHGFGTYTDSNGLQYTGQWKNGKKQGKGRLNYTTDGSIHYDGEWDSGLRHGYGVYHYSNRATYEGQWKDGKRHGEGTMHWSDRDEIYTGSWVDGKQDGLGCHAWHILRVRTSQYSLPNVYDGQWANGKRNGLGTFHYPNGSKYVGYWKDDLKHGKGTLILKDGRIFERTFYKDRLIDETSDSLPSSVDQLSLERLDTRIPLVTECLSDPIEKNSVLKDTSDSNLLENYLKPHISPSDYTHSELQNMQNVITAYLTPLRSIYRFYGKLGMKQLPDNTIILRYVQFCQFLKDCKLHQHTSLAALDRIVAVSYGSEDGDDSCVQNPEKLISFGTFVNILVILACNLYTQEESYVHEKITKSKPSDALLCLLTQAIISNACKLSGVIYQDNEKSKEIHVFLQPLYQAYKFLVRIKRKVRKIC
;
A
#
# COMPACT_ATOMS: atom_id res chain seq x y z
N MET A 1 56.67 6.49 -7.09
CA MET A 1 56.08 5.16 -7.30
C MET A 1 55.90 4.50 -5.95
N SER A 2 54.70 4.57 -5.38
CA SER A 2 54.16 3.62 -4.40
C SER A 2 52.76 4.10 -4.01
N SER A 3 51.76 3.33 -4.40
CA SER A 3 50.35 3.51 -4.10
C SER A 3 50.09 3.46 -2.58
N PRO A 4 49.17 4.25 -2.01
CA PRO A 4 48.62 3.96 -0.70
C PRO A 4 47.59 2.80 -0.81
N PRO A 5 47.38 2.05 0.29
CA PRO A 5 46.72 0.75 0.27
C PRO A 5 45.21 0.85 0.13
N THR A 6 44.63 -0.10 -0.60
CA THR A 6 43.21 -0.43 -0.63
C THR A 6 42.73 -0.87 0.75
N PRO A 7 41.66 -0.28 1.32
CA PRO A 7 41.00 -0.87 2.47
C PRO A 7 40.20 -2.10 2.03
N LYS A 8 40.54 -3.25 2.61
CA LYS A 8 39.75 -4.48 2.57
C LYS A 8 38.46 -4.24 3.35
N ILE A 9 37.32 -4.49 2.70
CA ILE A 9 36.02 -4.59 3.36
C ILE A 9 35.92 -6.03 3.87
N GLU A 10 36.05 -6.21 5.19
CA GLU A 10 35.57 -7.42 5.87
C GLU A 10 34.07 -7.25 6.11
N ILE A 11 33.29 -8.14 5.50
CA ILE A 11 31.86 -8.29 5.72
C ILE A 11 31.74 -9.10 7.01
N LEU A 12 31.28 -8.42 8.08
CA LEU A 12 30.74 -9.07 9.26
C LEU A 12 29.26 -8.71 9.31
N ASP A 13 28.45 -9.73 9.02
CA ASP A 13 27.02 -9.77 9.30
C ASP A 13 26.86 -9.75 10.82
N ASP A 14 26.22 -8.71 11.36
CA ASP A 14 25.62 -8.74 12.69
C ASP A 14 24.25 -8.04 12.63
N GLU A 15 23.23 -8.87 12.81
CA GLU A 15 21.85 -8.50 13.10
C GLU A 15 21.78 -7.89 14.52
N GLU A 16 21.01 -6.80 14.63
CA GLU A 16 20.34 -6.25 15.83
C GLU A 16 20.50 -4.74 15.89
N ASN A 17 19.55 -4.06 15.26
CA ASN A 17 19.09 -2.73 15.65
C ASN A 17 17.90 -2.37 14.75
N ILE A 18 16.69 -2.80 15.13
CA ILE A 18 15.48 -2.11 14.65
C ILE A 18 15.44 -0.80 15.42
N VAL A 19 16.29 0.14 15.00
CA VAL A 19 16.12 1.55 15.31
C VAL A 19 14.90 1.96 14.49
N ASN A 20 13.75 1.98 15.15
CA ASN A 20 12.72 2.95 14.81
C ASN A 20 13.40 4.31 14.85
N LEU A 21 13.85 4.78 13.69
CA LEU A 21 14.24 6.18 13.53
C LEU A 21 12.95 6.98 13.70
N GLU A 22 12.74 7.36 14.97
CA GLU A 22 12.07 8.57 15.37
C GLU A 22 12.38 9.66 14.34
N GLY A 23 11.33 10.22 13.75
CA GLY A 23 11.40 11.48 13.01
C GLY A 23 12.63 11.62 12.14
N GLU A 24 12.63 11.01 10.95
CA GLU A 24 13.06 11.84 9.84
C GLU A 24 12.03 12.98 9.76
N GLU A 25 12.29 14.04 10.53
CA GLU A 25 11.94 15.39 10.08
C GLU A 25 12.25 15.40 8.59
N ASP A 26 11.21 15.60 7.78
CA ASP A 26 11.30 15.71 6.33
C ASP A 26 12.57 16.51 6.01
N THR A 27 13.66 15.85 5.63
CA THR A 27 14.92 16.54 5.32
C THR A 27 14.74 17.46 4.10
N ASN A 28 13.62 17.26 3.38
CA ASN A 28 13.07 18.14 2.36
C ASN A 28 12.20 19.30 2.90
N ASP A 29 11.57 19.17 4.08
CA ASP A 29 11.04 20.33 4.80
C ASP A 29 12.17 21.24 5.26
N LYS A 30 13.40 20.72 5.41
CA LYS A 30 14.57 21.57 5.65
C LYS A 30 14.88 22.48 4.45
N TYR A 31 14.70 22.01 3.22
CA TYR A 31 14.76 22.85 2.01
C TYR A 31 13.62 23.87 1.95
N LEU A 32 12.42 23.55 2.43
CA LEU A 32 11.30 24.49 2.50
C LEU A 32 11.41 25.47 3.68
N SER A 33 11.99 25.07 4.80
CA SER A 33 12.14 25.89 6.02
C SER A 33 13.21 26.97 5.87
N THR A 34 14.21 26.77 5.02
CA THR A 34 15.17 27.80 4.64
C THR A 34 14.63 28.74 3.56
N LEU A 35 13.56 28.36 2.85
CA LEU A 35 12.89 29.19 1.84
C LEU A 35 11.69 29.97 2.39
N SER A 36 11.12 29.61 3.55
CA SER A 36 9.84 30.17 4.02
C SER A 36 9.94 31.46 4.84
N THR A 37 11.12 31.88 5.30
CA THR A 37 11.18 32.96 6.32
C THR A 37 11.34 34.38 5.78
N ASN A 38 11.57 34.61 4.48
CA ASN A 38 11.85 35.97 3.96
C ASN A 38 11.16 36.35 2.62
N ASP A 39 10.35 35.50 2.00
CA ASP A 39 10.00 35.60 0.57
C ASP A 39 8.55 35.98 0.23
N GLU A 40 7.67 36.20 1.21
CA GLU A 40 6.21 36.24 0.94
C GLU A 40 5.69 37.51 0.25
N ASP A 41 6.35 38.67 0.40
CA ASP A 41 5.83 39.94 -0.12
C ASP A 41 6.51 40.44 -1.41
N LEU A 42 7.83 40.23 -1.60
CA LEU A 42 8.54 40.79 -2.77
C LEU A 42 8.40 39.94 -4.05
N ASN A 43 8.24 38.62 -3.93
CA ASN A 43 8.29 37.71 -5.09
C ASN A 43 6.96 37.60 -5.86
N ASN A 44 5.88 38.20 -5.36
CA ASN A 44 4.53 38.00 -5.88
C ASN A 44 3.99 39.17 -6.72
N TYR A 45 4.50 40.37 -6.49
CA TYR A 45 3.92 41.60 -7.02
C TYR A 45 4.79 42.19 -8.13
N VAL A 46 4.22 42.27 -9.34
CA VAL A 46 4.76 43.03 -10.46
C VAL A 46 3.76 44.09 -10.83
N GLN A 47 3.66 45.14 -10.02
CA GLN A 47 2.84 46.28 -10.37
C GLN A 47 3.69 47.38 -10.98
N LEU A 48 3.11 48.01 -11.99
CA LEU A 48 3.50 49.36 -12.34
C LEU A 48 3.29 50.20 -11.07
N PHE A 49 4.30 50.96 -10.63
CA PHE A 49 4.11 52.02 -9.62
C PHE A 49 2.83 52.78 -9.94
N ASP A 50 2.08 53.28 -8.96
CA ASP A 50 0.81 54.02 -9.12
C ASP A 50 0.87 55.08 -10.25
N LEU A 51 0.79 54.62 -11.50
CA LEU A 51 0.99 55.38 -12.72
C LEU A 51 -0.39 55.90 -13.06
N TYR A 52 -0.85 56.83 -12.21
CA TYR A 52 -2.04 57.61 -12.52
C TYR A 52 -1.87 58.18 -13.93
N PRO A 53 -2.96 58.32 -14.72
CA PRO A 53 -2.91 58.93 -16.05
C PRO A 53 -2.23 60.31 -16.07
N GLN A 54 -2.18 60.98 -14.91
CA GLN A 54 -1.51 62.26 -14.71
C GLN A 54 0.03 62.16 -14.63
N ILE A 55 0.59 61.01 -14.22
CA ILE A 55 2.03 60.76 -14.10
C ILE A 55 2.66 60.49 -15.47
N LEU A 56 2.01 59.72 -16.35
CA LEU A 56 2.44 59.60 -17.75
C LEU A 56 2.43 60.95 -18.48
N ARG A 57 1.48 61.84 -18.15
CA ARG A 57 1.46 63.24 -18.64
C ARG A 57 2.55 64.14 -18.05
N LYS A 58 3.07 63.83 -16.85
CA LYS A 58 4.06 64.66 -16.14
C LYS A 58 5.50 64.22 -16.48
N TYR A 59 5.69 62.93 -16.76
CA TYR A 59 6.98 62.32 -17.11
C TYR A 59 7.15 62.06 -18.62
N SER A 60 6.14 62.35 -19.46
CA SER A 60 6.32 62.52 -20.92
C SER A 60 7.21 63.71 -21.30
N PHE A 61 7.82 64.41 -20.33
CA PHE A 61 8.72 65.54 -20.54
C PHE A 61 10.21 65.15 -20.59
N LEU A 62 10.57 63.90 -20.32
CA LEU A 62 11.94 63.38 -20.38
C LEU A 62 11.92 62.12 -21.26
N LYS A 63 11.92 62.21 -22.60
CA LYS A 63 13.06 62.60 -23.45
C LYS A 63 12.55 63.08 -24.83
N PHE A 64 11.65 64.07 -24.88
CA PHE A 64 11.23 64.72 -26.15
C PHE A 64 12.32 65.64 -26.74
N LEU A 65 13.58 65.46 -26.34
CA LEU A 65 14.73 66.28 -26.75
C LEU A 65 15.84 65.51 -27.51
N CYS A 66 15.62 64.24 -27.88
CA CYS A 66 16.47 63.53 -28.85
C CYS A 66 15.69 63.04 -30.08
N SER A 67 15.06 63.98 -30.79
CA SER A 67 15.12 64.12 -32.26
C SER A 67 14.00 65.05 -32.73
N ARG A 68 14.23 66.36 -32.57
CA ARG A 68 13.56 67.36 -33.41
C ARG A 68 14.02 67.10 -34.86
N GLU A 69 13.33 66.21 -35.57
CA GLU A 69 13.07 66.26 -37.03
C GLU A 69 12.42 65.00 -37.63
N PHE A 70 12.05 63.95 -36.88
CA PHE A 70 11.38 62.78 -37.48
C PHE A 70 9.89 62.65 -37.14
N LYS A 71 9.10 63.16 -38.10
CA LYS A 71 7.76 62.71 -38.53
C LYS A 71 6.53 63.09 -37.68
N LYS A 72 5.95 64.22 -38.09
CA LYS A 72 4.52 64.25 -38.43
C LYS A 72 4.20 63.07 -39.35
N THR A 73 3.08 62.38 -39.09
CA THR A 73 2.51 61.21 -39.81
C THR A 73 3.04 59.85 -39.33
N PHE A 74 2.12 59.04 -38.79
CA PHE A 74 2.27 57.71 -38.16
C PHE A 74 2.65 57.72 -36.67
N GLY A 75 1.62 57.64 -35.83
CA GLY A 75 1.77 57.23 -34.44
C GLY A 75 2.00 55.73 -34.36
N VAL A 76 3.17 55.33 -33.88
CA VAL A 76 3.37 54.34 -32.81
C VAL A 76 4.73 54.71 -32.21
N VAL A 77 4.75 55.24 -31.00
CA VAL A 77 6.00 55.29 -30.22
C VAL A 77 6.19 53.87 -29.73
N ASN A 78 7.22 53.19 -30.22
CA ASN A 78 7.45 51.78 -29.87
C ASN A 78 8.22 51.63 -28.56
N GLU A 79 8.87 52.69 -28.05
CA GLU A 79 9.77 52.62 -26.90
C GLU A 79 9.64 53.89 -26.02
N ILE A 80 9.47 53.70 -24.71
CA ILE A 80 9.46 54.75 -23.68
C ILE A 80 10.62 54.47 -22.72
N GLU A 81 11.41 55.50 -22.42
CA GLU A 81 12.42 55.51 -21.35
C GLU A 81 11.95 56.50 -20.28
N TYR A 82 11.81 56.06 -19.04
CA TYR A 82 11.35 56.87 -17.91
C TYR A 82 12.55 57.50 -17.17
N GLU A 83 12.32 58.61 -16.45
CA GLU A 83 13.39 59.29 -15.69
C GLU A 83 14.08 58.40 -14.65
N ASN A 84 13.36 57.44 -14.10
CA ASN A 84 13.87 56.47 -13.13
C ASN A 84 14.60 55.28 -13.77
N GLY A 85 14.91 55.35 -15.08
CA GLY A 85 15.62 54.31 -15.81
C GLY A 85 14.73 53.18 -16.35
N ASN A 86 13.46 53.09 -15.93
CA ASN A 86 12.56 52.07 -16.46
C ASN A 86 12.39 52.22 -17.98
N THR A 87 12.13 51.12 -18.67
CA THR A 87 11.83 51.15 -20.11
C THR A 87 10.57 50.36 -20.42
N PHE A 88 9.84 50.79 -21.44
CA PHE A 88 8.71 50.07 -22.00
C PHE A 88 8.81 50.01 -23.51
N GLU A 89 8.68 48.82 -24.09
CA GLU A 89 8.54 48.62 -25.52
C GLU A 89 7.17 48.00 -25.83
N GLY A 90 6.32 48.65 -26.62
CA GLY A 90 5.01 48.08 -26.95
C GLY A 90 3.95 49.08 -27.40
N LYS A 91 2.71 48.59 -27.45
CA LYS A 91 1.58 49.40 -27.94
C LYS A 91 1.06 50.35 -26.85
N ILE A 92 0.83 51.61 -27.27
CA ILE A 92 0.29 52.68 -26.45
C ILE A 92 -1.00 53.18 -27.09
N VAL A 93 -2.08 53.28 -26.32
CA VAL A 93 -3.38 53.80 -26.76
C VAL A 93 -3.85 54.83 -25.76
N ASN A 94 -4.17 56.04 -26.22
CA ASN A 94 -4.63 57.15 -25.38
C ASN A 94 -3.69 57.43 -24.18
N ASP A 95 -2.38 57.48 -24.42
CA ASP A 95 -1.35 57.67 -23.40
C ASP A 95 -1.33 56.57 -22.31
N MET A 96 -1.86 55.39 -22.59
CA MET A 96 -1.85 54.24 -21.69
C MET A 96 -1.23 53.01 -22.37
N LEU A 97 -0.48 52.22 -21.59
CA LEU A 97 0.06 50.93 -22.00
C LEU A 97 -1.12 49.99 -22.30
N HIS A 98 -1.14 49.42 -23.50
CA HIS A 98 -2.27 48.61 -23.95
C HIS A 98 -1.86 47.59 -25.02
N GLY A 99 -2.40 46.38 -24.96
CA GLY A 99 -1.99 45.28 -25.83
C GLY A 99 -0.69 44.62 -25.33
N HIS A 100 0.03 43.96 -26.24
CA HIS A 100 1.27 43.27 -25.88
C HIS A 100 2.44 44.27 -25.80
N GLY A 101 3.29 44.10 -24.79
CA GLY A 101 4.51 44.89 -24.61
C GLY A 101 5.47 44.27 -23.61
N GLU A 102 6.59 44.94 -23.42
CA GLU A 102 7.70 44.56 -22.56
C GLU A 102 8.05 45.75 -21.67
N PHE A 103 8.20 45.53 -20.37
CA PHE A 103 8.54 46.55 -19.38
C PHE A 103 9.73 46.08 -18.55
N HIS A 104 10.76 46.93 -18.43
CA HIS A 104 11.95 46.71 -17.61
C HIS A 104 11.96 47.69 -16.44
N TRP A 105 12.10 47.18 -15.23
CA TRP A 105 12.33 47.99 -14.03
C TRP A 105 13.82 48.07 -13.75
N ASP A 106 14.44 49.24 -13.92
CA ASP A 106 15.89 49.41 -13.77
C ASP A 106 16.37 49.17 -12.33
N GLU A 107 15.66 49.74 -11.34
CA GLU A 107 16.01 49.62 -9.92
C GLU A 107 16.00 48.17 -9.42
N THR A 108 15.04 47.36 -9.89
CA THR A 108 14.89 45.98 -9.42
C THR A 108 15.59 44.99 -10.34
N GLY A 109 15.72 45.29 -11.64
CA GLY A 109 16.13 44.35 -12.68
C GLY A 109 15.02 43.39 -13.12
N LEU A 110 13.77 43.64 -12.73
CA LEU A 110 12.61 42.82 -13.11
C LEU A 110 12.17 43.15 -14.54
N VAL A 111 11.75 42.13 -15.29
CA VAL A 111 11.21 42.27 -16.64
C VAL A 111 9.84 41.62 -16.74
N TYR A 112 8.87 42.31 -17.33
CA TYR A 112 7.57 41.74 -17.70
C TYR A 112 7.36 41.83 -19.21
N ILE A 113 6.95 40.73 -19.82
CA ILE A 113 6.61 40.64 -21.24
C ILE A 113 5.21 40.06 -21.35
N GLY A 114 4.23 40.84 -21.78
CA GLY A 114 2.86 40.34 -21.80
C GLY A 114 1.81 41.39 -22.12
N ASP A 115 0.59 41.05 -21.74
CA ASP A 115 -0.59 41.85 -22.02
C ASP A 115 -0.73 42.99 -21.00
N PHE A 116 -1.14 44.16 -21.51
CA PHE A 116 -1.50 45.36 -20.76
C PHE A 116 -2.89 45.85 -21.16
N ILE A 117 -3.67 46.31 -20.19
CA ILE A 117 -4.96 46.99 -20.42
C ILE A 117 -5.00 48.26 -19.56
N GLU A 118 -4.91 49.43 -20.19
CA GLU A 118 -5.03 50.73 -19.50
C GLU A 118 -4.04 50.87 -18.34
N ASN A 119 -2.74 50.66 -18.63
CA ASN A 119 -1.65 50.62 -17.64
C ASN A 119 -1.76 49.50 -16.61
N LYS A 120 -2.63 48.50 -16.78
CA LYS A 120 -2.68 47.33 -15.91
C LYS A 120 -2.03 46.14 -16.57
N ILE A 121 -1.15 45.49 -15.83
CA ILE A 121 -0.56 44.21 -16.21
C ILE A 121 -1.62 43.13 -15.99
N THR A 122 -2.15 42.55 -17.06
CA THR A 122 -3.24 41.57 -16.98
C THR A 122 -3.28 40.72 -18.24
N GLY A 123 -3.82 39.50 -18.15
CA GLY A 123 -3.88 38.58 -19.30
C GLY A 123 -2.74 37.57 -19.21
N ARG A 124 -2.11 37.21 -20.34
CA ARG A 124 -0.96 36.29 -20.32
C ARG A 124 0.34 37.05 -20.40
N GLY A 125 1.30 36.64 -19.59
CA GLY A 125 2.61 37.27 -19.57
C GLY A 125 3.70 36.39 -19.01
N LYS A 126 4.92 36.85 -19.23
CA LYS A 126 6.17 36.32 -18.71
C LYS A 126 6.77 37.34 -17.75
N ILE A 127 7.04 36.91 -16.52
CA ILE A 127 7.79 37.69 -15.52
C ILE A 127 9.18 37.06 -15.41
N ILE A 128 10.23 37.86 -15.45
CA ILE A 128 11.62 37.45 -15.26
C ILE A 128 12.17 38.25 -14.09
N TRP A 129 12.61 37.55 -13.04
CA TRP A 129 13.22 38.16 -11.87
C TRP A 129 14.75 38.27 -12.01
N PRO A 130 15.41 39.15 -11.24
CA PRO A 130 16.86 39.34 -11.29
C PRO A 130 17.66 38.08 -10.97
N ASN A 131 17.11 37.22 -10.11
CA ASN A 131 17.68 35.92 -9.79
C ASN A 131 17.55 34.90 -10.95
N LYS A 132 17.02 35.30 -12.11
CA LYS A 132 16.72 34.48 -13.28
C LYS A 132 15.57 33.48 -13.10
N SER A 133 14.84 33.55 -11.99
CA SER A 133 13.54 32.87 -11.91
C SER A 133 12.60 33.46 -12.96
N GLU A 134 11.66 32.66 -13.43
CA GLU A 134 10.67 33.11 -14.40
C GLU A 134 9.29 32.54 -14.10
N TYR A 135 8.26 33.28 -14.49
CA TYR A 135 6.87 32.86 -14.47
C TYR A 135 6.28 33.09 -15.85
N ILE A 136 5.56 32.11 -16.39
CA ILE A 136 4.84 32.23 -17.65
C ILE A 136 3.42 31.75 -17.40
N GLY A 137 2.44 32.63 -17.52
CA GLY A 137 1.04 32.27 -17.25
C GLY A 137 0.11 33.46 -17.21
N ASP A 138 -1.06 33.25 -16.61
CA ASP A 138 -2.02 34.31 -16.41
C ASP A 138 -1.58 35.25 -15.28
N VAL A 139 -1.87 36.53 -15.44
CA VAL A 139 -1.56 37.61 -14.51
C VAL A 139 -2.79 38.51 -14.40
N VAL A 140 -3.09 38.99 -13.19
CA VAL A 140 -4.16 39.95 -12.92
C VAL A 140 -3.60 41.05 -12.00
N ASP A 141 -3.72 42.30 -12.44
CA ASP A 141 -3.17 43.48 -11.74
C ASP A 141 -1.71 43.28 -11.29
N GLY A 142 -0.90 42.68 -12.16
CA GLY A 142 0.52 42.44 -11.88
C GLY A 142 0.83 41.24 -10.99
N ILE A 143 -0.19 40.48 -10.58
CA ILE A 143 -0.05 39.35 -9.65
C ILE A 143 -0.32 38.05 -10.38
N ARG A 144 0.50 37.02 -10.12
CA ARG A 144 0.31 35.67 -10.68
C ARG A 144 -1.09 35.14 -10.36
N HIS A 145 -1.81 34.71 -11.38
CA HIS A 145 -3.20 34.26 -11.27
C HIS A 145 -3.49 33.16 -12.31
N GLY A 146 -4.68 32.56 -12.26
CA GLY A 146 -5.14 31.64 -13.32
C GLY A 146 -4.25 30.40 -13.43
N PHE A 147 -3.80 30.06 -14.64
CA PHE A 147 -2.87 28.95 -14.85
C PHE A 147 -1.49 29.47 -15.28
N GLY A 148 -0.43 28.87 -14.75
CA GLY A 148 0.92 29.27 -15.10
C GLY A 148 2.01 28.35 -14.60
N THR A 149 3.20 28.54 -15.15
CA THR A 149 4.43 27.83 -14.79
C THR A 149 5.41 28.81 -14.16
N TYR A 150 5.86 28.53 -12.94
CA TYR A 150 6.98 29.19 -12.30
C TYR A 150 8.19 28.26 -12.31
N THR A 151 9.35 28.77 -12.72
CA THR A 151 10.63 28.08 -12.68
C THR A 151 11.60 28.95 -11.88
N ASP A 152 12.22 28.40 -10.83
CA ASP A 152 13.25 29.11 -10.07
C ASP A 152 14.63 29.00 -10.74
N SER A 153 15.62 29.68 -10.17
CA SER A 153 17.00 29.64 -10.67
C SER A 153 17.72 28.30 -10.48
N ASN A 154 17.19 27.42 -9.63
CA ASN A 154 17.78 26.13 -9.25
C ASN A 154 17.13 24.96 -10.00
N GLY A 155 16.11 25.22 -10.83
CA GLY A 155 15.40 24.22 -11.62
C GLY A 155 14.16 23.62 -10.96
N LEU A 156 13.74 24.12 -9.79
CA LEU A 156 12.43 23.83 -9.22
C LEU A 156 11.36 24.47 -10.12
N GLN A 157 10.31 23.71 -10.41
CA GLN A 157 9.25 24.15 -11.31
C GLN A 157 7.87 23.82 -10.76
N TYR A 158 7.01 24.81 -10.64
CA TYR A 158 5.58 24.61 -10.40
C TYR A 158 4.80 24.90 -11.68
N THR A 159 3.93 23.98 -12.10
CA THR A 159 2.95 24.19 -13.17
C THR A 159 1.57 23.90 -12.65
N GLY A 160 0.67 24.89 -12.65
CA GLY A 160 -0.66 24.69 -12.12
C GLY A 160 -1.46 25.97 -11.97
N GLN A 161 -2.49 25.88 -11.16
CA GLN A 161 -3.37 26.99 -10.84
C GLN A 161 -2.74 27.93 -9.78
N TRP A 162 -3.03 29.22 -9.92
CA TRP A 162 -2.55 30.32 -9.08
C TRP A 162 -3.70 31.24 -8.70
N LYS A 163 -3.65 31.77 -7.48
CA LYS A 163 -4.58 32.79 -7.01
C LYS A 163 -3.84 33.76 -6.10
N ASN A 164 -3.85 35.04 -6.46
CA ASN A 164 -3.23 36.13 -5.69
C ASN A 164 -1.76 35.82 -5.32
N GLY A 165 -0.97 35.34 -6.29
CA GLY A 165 0.45 35.05 -6.09
C GLY A 165 0.73 33.68 -5.47
N LYS A 166 -0.28 32.99 -4.93
CA LYS A 166 -0.13 31.69 -4.26
C LYS A 166 -0.59 30.54 -5.14
N LYS A 167 0.04 29.37 -4.99
CA LYS A 167 -0.39 28.11 -5.61
C LYS A 167 -1.78 27.76 -5.07
N GLN A 168 -2.71 27.41 -5.94
CA GLN A 168 -4.11 27.15 -5.60
C GLN A 168 -4.64 26.03 -6.49
N GLY A 169 -5.62 25.24 -6.02
CA GLY A 169 -6.28 24.23 -6.85
C GLY A 169 -5.32 23.16 -7.34
N LYS A 170 -5.41 22.74 -8.61
CA LYS A 170 -4.58 21.63 -9.11
C LYS A 170 -3.24 22.11 -9.67
N GLY A 171 -2.17 21.40 -9.35
CA GLY A 171 -0.84 21.70 -9.87
C GLY A 171 0.22 20.65 -9.56
N ARG A 172 1.30 20.67 -10.35
CA ARG A 172 2.48 19.83 -10.18
C ARG A 172 3.68 20.68 -9.79
N LEU A 173 4.39 20.29 -8.74
CA LEU A 173 5.67 20.85 -8.32
C LEU A 173 6.77 19.82 -8.54
N ASN A 174 7.67 20.09 -9.48
CA ASN A 174 8.90 19.34 -9.69
C ASN A 174 10.01 19.99 -8.84
N TYR A 175 10.62 19.24 -7.94
CA TYR A 175 11.73 19.71 -7.11
C TYR A 175 13.09 19.52 -7.80
N THR A 176 13.14 18.65 -8.80
CA THR A 176 14.33 18.38 -9.61
C THR A 176 14.03 18.60 -11.09
N THR A 177 15.04 18.98 -11.84
CA THR A 177 14.94 19.24 -13.29
C THR A 177 14.58 17.99 -14.11
N ASP A 178 14.92 16.81 -13.61
CA ASP A 178 14.56 15.52 -14.22
C ASP A 178 13.14 15.05 -13.85
N GLY A 179 12.45 15.75 -12.94
CA GLY A 179 11.12 15.39 -12.46
C GLY A 179 11.06 14.14 -11.59
N SER A 180 12.20 13.60 -11.15
CA SER A 180 12.25 12.40 -10.30
C SER A 180 11.62 12.63 -8.91
N ILE A 181 11.76 13.84 -8.37
CA ILE A 181 11.14 14.26 -7.11
C ILE A 181 10.05 15.28 -7.44
N HIS A 182 8.79 14.91 -7.24
CA HIS A 182 7.67 15.79 -7.56
C HIS A 182 6.44 15.53 -6.72
N TYR A 183 5.62 16.58 -6.56
CA TYR A 183 4.26 16.51 -6.05
C TYR A 183 3.28 16.79 -7.18
N ASP A 184 2.25 15.97 -7.33
CA ASP A 184 1.12 16.19 -8.23
C ASP A 184 -0.18 16.10 -7.43
N GLY A 185 -0.91 17.21 -7.31
CA GLY A 185 -2.10 17.22 -6.47
C GLY A 185 -2.74 18.58 -6.31
N GLU A 186 -3.52 18.69 -5.24
CA GLU A 186 -4.24 19.88 -4.87
C GLU A 186 -3.42 20.80 -3.95
N TRP A 187 -3.70 22.10 -4.06
CA TRP A 187 -3.01 23.18 -3.37
C TRP A 187 -4.05 24.14 -2.81
N ASP A 188 -3.80 24.64 -1.60
CA ASP A 188 -4.57 25.73 -1.03
C ASP A 188 -3.63 26.72 -0.36
N SER A 189 -3.74 28.00 -0.75
CA SER A 189 -2.94 29.10 -0.19
C SER A 189 -1.43 28.83 -0.17
N GLY A 190 -0.89 28.14 -1.19
CA GLY A 190 0.53 27.82 -1.33
C GLY A 190 0.96 26.50 -0.71
N LEU A 191 0.10 25.82 0.05
CA LEU A 191 0.39 24.56 0.72
C LEU A 191 -0.27 23.38 0.01
N ARG A 192 0.34 22.18 0.10
CA ARG A 192 -0.28 20.93 -0.34
C ARG A 192 -1.56 20.69 0.47
N HIS A 193 -2.67 20.44 -0.20
CA HIS A 193 -3.98 20.25 0.41
C HIS A 193 -4.79 19.25 -0.43
N GLY A 194 -5.90 18.71 0.08
CA GLY A 194 -6.78 17.83 -0.70
C GLY A 194 -6.08 16.52 -1.09
N TYR A 195 -6.33 15.99 -2.29
CA TYR A 195 -5.68 14.76 -2.75
C TYR A 195 -4.38 15.05 -3.52
N GLY A 196 -3.36 14.23 -3.33
CA GLY A 196 -2.12 14.33 -4.12
C GLY A 196 -1.17 13.16 -3.97
N VAL A 197 -0.26 13.06 -4.94
CA VAL A 197 0.80 12.06 -5.03
C VAL A 197 2.14 12.75 -4.90
N TYR A 198 3.01 12.23 -4.02
CA TYR A 198 4.35 12.74 -3.79
C TYR A 198 5.39 11.66 -4.00
N HIS A 199 6.31 11.91 -4.93
CA HIS A 199 7.47 11.06 -5.21
C HIS A 199 8.70 11.63 -4.52
N TYR A 200 9.31 10.84 -3.65
CA TYR A 200 10.45 11.21 -2.82
C TYR A 200 11.79 10.89 -3.51
N SER A 201 12.88 11.50 -3.03
CA SER A 201 14.25 11.25 -3.49
C SER A 201 14.69 9.78 -3.35
N ASN A 202 14.26 9.13 -2.27
CA ASN A 202 14.53 7.71 -1.99
C ASN A 202 13.62 6.75 -2.76
N ARG A 203 12.89 7.24 -3.79
CA ARG A 203 11.89 6.48 -4.54
C ARG A 203 10.70 6.00 -3.72
N ALA A 204 10.53 6.49 -2.48
CA ALA A 204 9.28 6.32 -1.78
C ALA A 204 8.18 7.10 -2.50
N THR A 205 6.93 6.69 -2.34
CA THR A 205 5.78 7.39 -2.89
C THR A 205 4.67 7.45 -1.85
N TYR A 206 4.10 8.63 -1.64
CA TYR A 206 2.86 8.80 -0.90
C TYR A 206 1.73 9.17 -1.87
N GLU A 207 0.59 8.51 -1.75
CA GLU A 207 -0.63 8.84 -2.47
C GLU A 207 -1.78 8.92 -1.47
N GLY A 208 -2.42 10.08 -1.36
CA GLY A 208 -3.52 10.24 -0.43
C GLY A 208 -3.87 11.68 -0.15
N GLN A 209 -4.54 11.88 0.99
CA GLN A 209 -5.00 13.18 1.43
C GLN A 209 -3.86 13.99 2.09
N TRP A 210 -3.97 15.31 1.96
CA TRP A 210 -3.04 16.32 2.45
C TRP A 210 -3.83 17.44 3.13
N LYS A 211 -3.25 17.99 4.19
CA LYS A 211 -3.78 19.16 4.89
C LYS A 211 -2.62 20.00 5.42
N ASP A 212 -2.64 21.29 5.12
CA ASP A 212 -1.65 22.28 5.59
C ASP A 212 -0.20 21.83 5.35
N GLY A 213 0.06 21.25 4.17
CA GLY A 213 1.38 20.78 3.77
C GLY A 213 1.78 19.39 4.28
N LYS A 214 0.98 18.76 5.15
CA LYS A 214 1.24 17.46 5.78
C LYS A 214 0.31 16.37 5.25
N ARG A 215 0.78 15.11 5.30
CA ARG A 215 -0.07 13.93 5.04
C ARG A 215 -1.18 13.87 6.09
N HIS A 216 -2.42 13.67 5.68
CA HIS A 216 -3.59 13.68 6.55
C HIS A 216 -4.70 12.81 5.95
N GLY A 217 -5.65 12.34 6.76
CA GLY A 217 -6.78 11.55 6.27
C GLY A 217 -6.33 10.19 5.70
N GLU A 218 -6.99 9.68 4.66
CA GLU A 218 -6.63 8.38 4.08
C GLU A 218 -5.48 8.49 3.08
N GLY A 219 -4.53 7.56 3.14
CA GLY A 219 -3.40 7.51 2.22
C GLY A 219 -2.56 6.23 2.25
N THR A 220 -1.81 6.03 1.19
CA THR A 220 -0.87 4.91 1.00
C THR A 220 0.55 5.46 0.89
N MET A 221 1.47 4.88 1.66
CA MET A 221 2.90 5.13 1.59
C MET A 221 3.63 3.86 1.15
N HIS A 222 4.44 3.96 0.10
CA HIS A 222 5.26 2.88 -0.41
C HIS A 222 6.73 3.24 -0.26
N TRP A 223 7.47 2.47 0.53
CA TRP A 223 8.92 2.61 0.71
C TRP A 223 9.63 1.57 -0.16
N SER A 224 9.96 1.99 -1.39
CA SER A 224 10.54 1.11 -2.42
C SER A 224 11.91 0.54 -2.04
N ASP A 225 12.65 1.20 -1.16
CA ASP A 225 13.98 0.78 -0.68
C ASP A 225 13.92 -0.33 0.37
N ARG A 226 12.81 -0.39 1.14
CA ARG A 226 12.59 -1.36 2.21
C ARG A 226 11.57 -2.45 1.87
N ASP A 227 10.99 -2.40 0.67
CA ASP A 227 9.87 -3.25 0.26
C ASP A 227 8.72 -3.23 1.28
N GLU A 228 8.35 -2.02 1.72
CA GLU A 228 7.27 -1.79 2.68
C GLU A 228 6.13 -0.96 2.07
N ILE A 229 4.91 -1.24 2.51
CA ILE A 229 3.72 -0.47 2.16
C ILE A 229 2.85 -0.26 3.40
N TYR A 230 2.39 0.96 3.61
CA TYR A 230 1.36 1.29 4.57
C TYR A 230 0.15 1.86 3.85
N THR A 231 -1.05 1.42 4.21
CA THR A 231 -2.32 2.00 3.74
C THR A 231 -3.23 2.21 4.94
N GLY A 232 -3.71 3.43 5.15
CA GLY A 232 -4.62 3.74 6.24
C GLY A 232 -4.71 5.24 6.54
N SER A 233 -5.14 5.54 7.77
CA SER A 233 -5.39 6.89 8.24
C SER A 233 -4.10 7.60 8.72
N TRP A 234 -4.03 8.90 8.45
CA TRP A 234 -2.91 9.79 8.74
C TRP A 234 -3.37 11.04 9.48
N VAL A 235 -2.60 11.50 10.46
CA VAL A 235 -2.79 12.78 11.14
C VAL A 235 -1.44 13.46 11.29
N ASP A 236 -1.36 14.71 10.83
CA ASP A 236 -0.16 15.57 10.89
C ASP A 236 1.14 14.88 10.48
N GLY A 237 1.08 14.11 9.39
CA GLY A 237 2.23 13.41 8.83
C GLY A 237 2.53 12.04 9.45
N LYS A 238 1.75 11.57 10.43
CA LYS A 238 1.96 10.30 11.13
C LYS A 238 0.79 9.34 10.90
N GLN A 239 1.07 8.04 10.89
CA GLN A 239 0.02 7.01 10.89
C GLN A 239 -0.79 7.12 12.18
N ASP A 240 -2.10 7.27 12.07
CA ASP A 240 -2.99 7.46 13.21
C ASP A 240 -4.41 7.05 12.83
N GLY A 241 -5.03 6.15 13.59
CA GLY A 241 -6.30 5.53 13.24
C GLY A 241 -6.15 4.08 12.78
N LEU A 242 -6.94 3.65 11.79
CA LEU A 242 -6.86 2.29 11.26
C LEU A 242 -5.87 2.23 10.10
N GLY A 243 -5.07 1.17 10.02
CA GLY A 243 -4.17 0.99 8.89
C GLY A 243 -3.51 -0.38 8.82
N CYS A 244 -3.08 -0.72 7.62
CA CYS A 244 -2.39 -1.94 7.26
C CYS A 244 -0.95 -1.62 6.83
N HIS A 245 0.04 -2.24 7.47
CA HIS A 245 1.47 -2.15 7.11
C HIS A 245 1.97 -3.52 6.72
N ALA A 246 2.54 -3.64 5.53
CA ALA A 246 3.19 -4.86 5.07
C ALA A 246 4.65 -4.60 4.73
N TRP A 247 5.55 -5.52 5.11
CA TRP A 247 6.99 -5.44 4.81
C TRP A 247 7.57 -6.80 4.43
N HIS A 248 8.70 -6.77 3.72
CA HIS A 248 9.30 -7.89 3.01
C HIS A 248 8.38 -8.44 1.90
N ILE A 249 7.88 -7.53 1.05
CA ILE A 249 6.93 -7.86 -0.03
C ILE A 249 7.59 -8.66 -1.17
N LEU A 250 8.88 -8.40 -1.46
CA LEU A 250 9.61 -9.08 -2.53
C LEU A 250 10.21 -10.41 -2.06
N ARG A 251 9.94 -11.46 -2.83
CA ARG A 251 10.34 -12.84 -2.51
C ARG A 251 11.81 -13.07 -2.82
N VAL A 252 12.60 -13.51 -1.82
CA VAL A 252 13.90 -14.14 -2.09
C VAL A 252 13.63 -15.57 -2.56
N ARG A 253 14.10 -15.94 -3.76
CA ARG A 253 13.82 -17.25 -4.41
C ARG A 253 14.26 -18.47 -3.58
N THR A 254 15.11 -18.29 -2.57
CA THR A 254 15.66 -19.32 -1.69
C THR A 254 15.09 -19.28 -0.26
N SER A 255 14.20 -18.34 0.07
CA SER A 255 13.69 -18.17 1.44
C SER A 255 12.60 -19.19 1.80
N GLN A 256 12.66 -19.69 3.04
CA GLN A 256 11.65 -20.53 3.67
C GLN A 256 10.36 -19.78 4.04
N TYR A 257 10.36 -18.45 3.96
CA TYR A 257 9.25 -17.58 4.33
C TYR A 257 8.47 -17.15 3.10
N SER A 258 7.22 -17.60 3.00
CA SER A 258 6.43 -17.51 1.77
C SER A 258 5.42 -16.36 1.72
N LEU A 259 5.26 -15.63 2.83
CA LEU A 259 4.31 -14.54 3.02
C LEU A 259 5.04 -13.29 3.57
N PRO A 260 4.55 -12.07 3.30
CA PRO A 260 5.06 -10.86 3.94
C PRO A 260 4.67 -10.83 5.43
N ASN A 261 5.38 -10.02 6.21
CA ASN A 261 4.84 -9.58 7.49
C ASN A 261 3.72 -8.59 7.21
N VAL A 262 2.60 -8.70 7.93
CA VAL A 262 1.49 -7.76 7.79
C VAL A 262 0.94 -7.43 9.17
N TYR A 263 0.87 -6.14 9.51
CA TYR A 263 0.08 -5.65 10.62
C TYR A 263 -1.16 -4.95 10.10
N ASP A 264 -2.34 -5.37 10.57
CA ASP A 264 -3.62 -4.74 10.28
C ASP A 264 -4.29 -4.37 11.61
N GLY A 265 -4.42 -3.08 11.90
CA GLY A 265 -4.98 -2.65 13.18
C GLY A 265 -4.90 -1.17 13.43
N GLN A 266 -5.01 -0.83 14.70
CA GLN A 266 -4.99 0.55 15.18
C GLN A 266 -3.54 1.09 15.27
N TRP A 267 -3.41 2.37 15.00
CA TRP A 267 -2.18 3.16 15.02
C TRP A 267 -2.43 4.44 15.84
N ALA A 268 -1.41 4.88 16.57
CA ALA A 268 -1.42 6.16 17.24
C ALA A 268 -0.02 6.77 17.18
N ASN A 269 0.09 8.01 16.71
CA ASN A 269 1.36 8.74 16.60
C ASN A 269 2.48 7.97 15.88
N GLY A 270 2.15 7.24 14.82
CA GLY A 270 3.11 6.46 14.02
C GLY A 270 3.47 5.10 14.60
N LYS A 271 2.86 4.69 15.72
CA LYS A 271 3.11 3.39 16.37
C LYS A 271 1.87 2.53 16.38
N ARG A 272 2.05 1.21 16.31
CA ARG A 272 0.95 0.25 16.50
C ARG A 272 0.44 0.36 17.93
N ASN A 273 -0.87 0.58 18.08
CA ASN A 273 -1.49 0.87 19.36
C ASN A 273 -2.95 0.41 19.34
N GLY A 274 -3.47 -0.12 20.43
CA GLY A 274 -4.84 -0.64 20.47
C GLY A 274 -4.98 -2.03 19.86
N LEU A 275 -6.13 -2.34 19.25
CA LEU A 275 -6.39 -3.68 18.71
C LEU A 275 -5.76 -3.85 17.32
N GLY A 276 -5.11 -4.99 17.08
CA GLY A 276 -4.53 -5.31 15.79
C GLY A 276 -4.19 -6.78 15.60
N THR A 277 -4.09 -7.16 14.33
CA THR A 277 -3.66 -8.48 13.87
C THR A 277 -2.30 -8.39 13.21
N PHE A 278 -1.37 -9.24 13.64
CA PHE A 278 -0.06 -9.39 13.00
C PHE A 278 0.03 -10.75 12.35
N HIS A 279 0.27 -10.79 11.05
CA HIS A 279 0.53 -11.98 10.25
C HIS A 279 2.03 -12.20 10.11
N TYR A 280 2.48 -13.39 10.50
CA TYR A 280 3.88 -13.80 10.41
C TYR A 280 4.17 -14.46 9.05
N PRO A 281 5.44 -14.45 8.59
CA PRO A 281 5.82 -14.98 7.28
C PRO A 281 5.67 -16.50 7.18
N ASN A 282 5.61 -17.17 8.33
CA ASN A 282 5.41 -18.60 8.46
C ASN A 282 3.91 -19.02 8.44
N GLY A 283 2.99 -18.06 8.30
CA GLY A 283 1.54 -18.29 8.27
C GLY A 283 0.86 -18.29 9.64
N SER A 284 1.61 -18.11 10.74
CA SER A 284 1.02 -17.85 12.05
C SER A 284 0.47 -16.43 12.12
N LYS A 285 -0.42 -16.13 13.06
CA LYS A 285 -0.88 -14.76 13.34
C LYS A 285 -1.11 -14.50 14.82
N TYR A 286 -0.90 -13.27 15.25
CA TYR A 286 -1.27 -12.75 16.57
C TYR A 286 -2.46 -11.81 16.40
N VAL A 287 -3.49 -11.94 17.24
CA VAL A 287 -4.65 -11.05 17.29
C VAL A 287 -4.78 -10.55 18.73
N GLY A 288 -4.62 -9.25 18.99
CA GLY A 288 -4.69 -8.75 20.36
C GLY A 288 -4.38 -7.27 20.49
N TYR A 289 -4.13 -6.84 21.72
CA TYR A 289 -3.78 -5.45 21.99
C TYR A 289 -2.29 -5.18 21.72
N TRP A 290 -2.02 -3.94 21.36
CA TRP A 290 -0.72 -3.35 21.07
C TRP A 290 -0.59 -2.04 21.84
N LYS A 291 0.62 -1.71 22.25
CA LYS A 291 0.96 -0.43 22.85
C LYS A 291 2.38 -0.07 22.46
N ASP A 292 2.52 1.05 21.76
CA ASP A 292 3.80 1.60 21.32
C ASP A 292 4.65 0.54 20.60
N ASP A 293 4.07 -0.13 19.60
CA ASP A 293 4.67 -1.20 18.80
C ASP A 293 4.88 -2.55 19.49
N LEU A 294 4.53 -2.68 20.77
CA LEU A 294 4.70 -3.91 21.53
C LEU A 294 3.35 -4.57 21.79
N LYS A 295 3.29 -5.91 21.77
CA LYS A 295 2.10 -6.64 22.23
C LYS A 295 1.83 -6.31 23.69
N HIS A 296 0.56 -6.09 23.98
CA HIS A 296 0.07 -5.71 25.29
C HIS A 296 -1.28 -6.35 25.56
N GLY A 297 -1.69 -6.44 26.82
CA GLY A 297 -3.01 -6.95 27.20
C GLY A 297 -3.29 -8.38 26.72
N LYS A 298 -4.58 -8.72 26.59
CA LYS A 298 -4.99 -10.04 26.11
C LYS A 298 -4.75 -10.17 24.61
N GLY A 299 -4.23 -11.32 24.19
CA GLY A 299 -4.01 -11.64 22.79
C GLY A 299 -4.07 -13.13 22.51
N THR A 300 -4.32 -13.45 21.25
CA THR A 300 -4.51 -14.80 20.73
C THR A 300 -3.44 -15.08 19.67
N LEU A 301 -2.59 -16.08 19.90
CA LEU A 301 -1.60 -16.55 18.93
C LEU A 301 -2.13 -17.78 18.20
N ILE A 302 -2.24 -17.71 16.88
CA ILE A 302 -2.68 -18.79 16.00
C ILE A 302 -1.46 -19.27 15.22
N LEU A 303 -1.01 -20.50 15.45
CA LEU A 303 0.17 -21.06 14.80
C LEU A 303 -0.13 -21.56 13.38
N LYS A 304 0.93 -21.74 12.58
CA LYS A 304 0.84 -22.28 11.20
C LYS A 304 0.12 -23.63 11.06
N ASP A 305 0.05 -24.42 12.14
CA ASP A 305 -0.65 -25.71 12.20
C ASP A 305 -2.10 -25.62 12.72
N GLY A 306 -2.58 -24.40 12.97
CA GLY A 306 -3.93 -24.09 13.43
C GLY A 306 -4.13 -24.12 14.95
N ARG A 307 -3.09 -24.44 15.75
CA ARG A 307 -3.21 -24.36 17.22
C ARG A 307 -3.36 -22.91 17.68
N ILE A 308 -4.22 -22.68 18.68
CA ILE A 308 -4.54 -21.35 19.20
C ILE A 308 -4.10 -21.23 20.67
N PHE A 309 -3.44 -20.15 21.03
CA PHE A 309 -2.98 -19.87 22.39
C PHE A 309 -3.46 -18.49 22.84
N GLU A 310 -4.34 -18.45 23.83
CA GLU A 310 -4.72 -17.22 24.51
C GLU A 310 -3.70 -16.90 25.61
N ARG A 311 -3.20 -15.67 25.62
CA ARG A 311 -2.14 -15.22 26.53
C ARG A 311 -2.33 -13.75 26.86
N THR A 312 -1.78 -13.33 28.01
CA THR A 312 -1.68 -11.92 28.38
C THR A 312 -0.24 -11.46 28.17
N PHE A 313 -0.07 -10.31 27.53
CA PHE A 313 1.22 -9.72 27.21
C PHE A 313 1.42 -8.37 27.93
N TYR A 314 2.65 -8.10 28.33
CA TYR A 314 3.09 -6.78 28.76
C TYR A 314 4.45 -6.47 28.16
N LYS A 315 4.49 -5.50 27.23
CA LYS A 315 5.70 -5.10 26.50
C LYS A 315 6.35 -6.31 25.81
N ASP A 316 5.58 -7.01 25.00
CA ASP A 316 5.92 -8.26 24.30
C ASP A 316 6.23 -9.48 25.20
N ARG A 317 6.24 -9.33 26.53
CA ARG A 317 6.48 -10.43 27.46
C ARG A 317 5.18 -11.12 27.85
N LEU A 318 5.18 -12.44 27.88
CA LEU A 318 4.08 -13.24 28.42
C LEU A 318 4.00 -13.04 29.93
N ILE A 319 2.79 -12.81 30.43
CA ILE A 319 2.48 -12.87 31.86
C ILE A 319 1.72 -14.18 32.08
N ASP A 320 2.30 -15.10 32.85
CA ASP A 320 1.56 -16.27 33.33
C ASP A 320 0.71 -15.89 34.54
N GLU A 321 -0.58 -16.23 34.51
CA GLU A 321 -1.52 -15.99 35.62
C GLU A 321 -1.28 -16.92 36.82
N THR A 322 -0.19 -17.70 36.83
CA THR A 322 0.19 -18.61 37.93
C THR A 322 1.62 -18.34 38.42
N SER A 323 1.82 -17.25 39.15
CA SER A 323 2.56 -17.24 40.43
C SER A 323 2.86 -15.81 40.87
N ASP A 324 2.32 -15.45 42.03
CA ASP A 324 2.92 -14.45 42.90
C ASP A 324 4.28 -14.97 43.40
N SER A 325 5.33 -14.83 42.57
CA SER A 325 6.72 -14.84 43.03
C SER A 325 7.63 -14.32 41.92
N LEU A 326 8.44 -13.30 42.24
CA LEU A 326 9.46 -12.73 41.36
C LEU A 326 10.30 -13.84 40.68
N PRO A 327 10.64 -13.73 39.38
CA PRO A 327 11.52 -14.71 38.75
C PRO A 327 12.97 -14.45 39.12
N SER A 328 13.60 -15.48 39.71
CA SER A 328 15.05 -15.62 39.78
C SER A 328 15.66 -15.83 38.38
N SER A 329 16.90 -15.39 38.24
CA SER A 329 17.64 -15.10 37.00
C SER A 329 18.06 -16.31 36.14
N VAL A 330 17.15 -17.18 35.70
CA VAL A 330 17.55 -18.37 34.91
C VAL A 330 16.79 -18.59 33.59
N ASP A 331 15.63 -17.97 33.34
CA ASP A 331 14.88 -18.19 32.08
C ASP A 331 15.07 -17.10 31.00
N GLN A 332 16.25 -16.50 30.97
CA GLN A 332 16.57 -15.36 30.10
C GLN A 332 17.06 -15.76 28.69
N LEU A 333 16.78 -16.97 28.21
CA LEU A 333 17.36 -17.48 26.95
C LEU A 333 16.38 -18.14 25.97
N SER A 334 15.07 -17.93 26.15
CA SER A 334 14.03 -18.63 25.35
C SER A 334 13.29 -17.77 24.33
N LEU A 335 13.72 -16.53 24.07
CA LEU A 335 13.01 -15.64 23.13
C LEU A 335 13.85 -15.02 22.00
N GLU A 336 15.16 -15.31 21.94
CA GLU A 336 15.97 -15.09 20.71
C GLU A 336 15.83 -16.22 19.68
N ARG A 337 15.09 -17.28 20.02
CA ARG A 337 14.83 -18.40 19.12
C ARG A 337 13.35 -18.76 19.11
N LEU A 338 12.55 -18.00 18.37
CA LEU A 338 11.42 -18.57 17.63
C LEU A 338 11.95 -19.43 16.46
N ASP A 339 12.89 -20.32 16.76
CA ASP A 339 13.21 -21.47 15.95
C ASP A 339 12.08 -22.48 16.20
N THR A 340 11.40 -22.89 15.14
CA THR A 340 10.21 -23.75 15.17
C THR A 340 10.53 -25.19 15.56
N ARG A 341 11.13 -25.42 16.74
CA ARG A 341 11.42 -26.75 17.27
C ARG A 341 10.70 -26.99 18.60
N ILE A 342 9.60 -27.71 18.44
CA ILE A 342 8.91 -28.64 19.36
C ILE A 342 9.61 -28.86 20.72
N PRO A 343 8.90 -28.80 21.87
CA PRO A 343 9.30 -29.58 23.03
C PRO A 343 8.93 -31.06 22.78
N LEU A 344 9.96 -31.91 22.68
CA LEU A 344 9.79 -33.36 22.72
C LEU A 344 9.11 -33.73 24.05
N VAL A 345 8.00 -34.46 23.94
CA VAL A 345 7.37 -35.16 25.06
C VAL A 345 8.42 -36.09 25.67
N THR A 346 8.85 -35.79 26.89
CA THR A 346 9.61 -36.76 27.69
C THR A 346 8.60 -37.41 28.62
N GLU A 347 8.30 -38.68 28.36
CA GLU A 347 7.55 -39.54 29.26
C GLU A 347 8.29 -39.66 30.59
N CYS A 348 7.66 -39.25 31.69
CA CYS A 348 7.97 -39.77 33.03
C CYS A 348 6.64 -40.18 33.67
N LEU A 349 6.55 -41.47 34.00
CA LEU A 349 5.44 -42.15 34.67
C LEU A 349 5.40 -41.87 36.18
N SER A 350 4.24 -42.18 36.80
CA SER A 350 3.83 -42.19 38.23
C SER A 350 3.36 -40.85 38.80
N ASP A 351 2.22 -40.67 39.48
CA ASP A 351 1.18 -41.57 40.05
C ASP A 351 -0.15 -40.78 40.30
N PRO A 352 -1.26 -41.40 40.75
CA PRO A 352 -2.64 -40.96 40.46
C PRO A 352 -3.30 -40.20 41.62
N ILE A 353 -3.90 -39.01 41.38
CA ILE A 353 -4.95 -38.45 42.27
C ILE A 353 -6.04 -37.72 41.46
N GLU A 354 -7.25 -37.92 41.97
CA GLU A 354 -8.59 -37.75 41.41
C GLU A 354 -9.04 -36.33 40.98
N LYS A 355 -9.71 -36.32 39.81
CA LYS A 355 -10.98 -35.66 39.49
C LYS A 355 -11.43 -34.53 40.42
N ASN A 356 -11.23 -33.29 39.96
CA ASN A 356 -12.32 -32.35 39.68
C ASN A 356 -11.71 -31.02 39.16
N SER A 357 -11.43 -30.96 37.86
CA SER A 357 -11.36 -29.67 37.18
C SER A 357 -12.17 -29.77 35.90
N VAL A 358 -13.16 -28.89 35.84
CA VAL A 358 -14.05 -28.71 34.70
C VAL A 358 -13.17 -28.37 33.50
N LEU A 359 -13.07 -29.32 32.56
CA LEU A 359 -12.57 -29.08 31.21
C LEU A 359 -13.46 -28.02 30.56
N LYS A 360 -13.03 -26.76 30.59
CA LYS A 360 -13.61 -25.70 29.76
C LYS A 360 -12.50 -25.09 28.90
N ASP A 361 -12.80 -25.14 27.61
CA ASP A 361 -12.23 -24.36 26.51
C ASP A 361 -10.79 -24.68 26.12
N THR A 362 -10.63 -25.84 25.47
CA THR A 362 -9.45 -26.20 24.69
C THR A 362 -9.27 -25.27 23.48
N SER A 363 -8.00 -24.98 23.18
CA SER A 363 -7.38 -24.25 22.06
C SER A 363 -7.86 -24.49 20.61
N ASP A 364 -8.93 -25.23 20.39
CA ASP A 364 -9.54 -25.51 19.07
C ASP A 364 -10.89 -24.77 18.89
N SER A 365 -11.35 -24.07 19.92
CA SER A 365 -12.66 -23.42 20.01
C SER A 365 -12.78 -22.02 19.37
N ASN A 366 -11.78 -21.52 18.61
CA ASN A 366 -11.89 -20.24 17.86
C ASN A 366 -11.51 -20.28 16.34
N LEU A 367 -11.62 -21.44 15.67
CA LEU A 367 -11.24 -21.65 14.26
C LEU A 367 -12.16 -20.99 13.22
N LEU A 368 -13.41 -20.61 13.52
CA LEU A 368 -14.36 -20.15 12.49
C LEU A 368 -14.45 -18.62 12.34
N GLU A 369 -14.48 -17.88 13.45
CA GLU A 369 -14.82 -16.45 13.45
C GLU A 369 -13.83 -15.60 12.63
N ASN A 370 -12.58 -16.08 12.53
CA ASN A 370 -11.49 -15.43 11.81
C ASN A 370 -11.27 -15.91 10.37
N TYR A 371 -12.01 -16.91 9.88
CA TYR A 371 -11.79 -17.51 8.56
C TYR A 371 -12.98 -17.33 7.59
N LEU A 372 -14.20 -17.11 8.10
CA LEU A 372 -15.43 -17.18 7.29
C LEU A 372 -16.08 -15.84 6.90
N LYS A 373 -15.53 -14.71 7.34
CA LYS A 373 -16.21 -13.41 7.21
C LYS A 373 -16.45 -12.85 5.78
N PRO A 374 -15.67 -13.12 4.71
CA PRO A 374 -15.84 -12.30 3.51
C PRO A 374 -16.86 -12.81 2.48
N HIS A 375 -17.45 -14.01 2.61
CA HIS A 375 -18.11 -14.65 1.45
C HIS A 375 -19.50 -15.25 1.70
N ILE A 376 -20.13 -15.02 2.85
CA ILE A 376 -21.47 -15.58 3.13
C ILE A 376 -22.39 -14.54 3.76
N SER A 377 -23.68 -14.57 3.38
CA SER A 377 -24.69 -13.61 3.83
C SER A 377 -24.82 -13.62 5.36
N PRO A 378 -24.78 -12.46 6.04
CA PRO A 378 -24.94 -12.37 7.50
C PRO A 378 -26.26 -12.95 8.04
N SER A 379 -27.27 -13.11 7.18
CA SER A 379 -28.57 -13.68 7.53
C SER A 379 -28.53 -15.16 7.89
N ASP A 380 -27.54 -15.90 7.39
CA ASP A 380 -27.54 -17.37 7.44
C ASP A 380 -26.59 -17.94 8.52
N TYR A 381 -25.81 -17.08 9.19
CA TYR A 381 -24.72 -17.47 10.10
C TYR A 381 -24.91 -16.85 11.49
N THR A 382 -25.79 -17.46 12.29
CA THR A 382 -25.90 -17.13 13.72
C THR A 382 -24.65 -17.59 14.48
N HIS A 383 -24.35 -16.96 15.62
CA HIS A 383 -23.26 -17.39 16.51
C HIS A 383 -23.37 -18.89 16.90
N SER A 384 -24.60 -19.39 17.07
CA SER A 384 -24.84 -20.80 17.35
C SER A 384 -24.44 -21.71 16.18
N GLU A 385 -24.60 -21.25 14.95
CA GLU A 385 -24.29 -22.04 13.75
C GLU A 385 -22.77 -22.09 13.50
N LEU A 386 -22.09 -20.98 13.73
CA LEU A 386 -20.62 -20.93 13.74
C LEU A 386 -20.04 -21.90 14.78
N GLN A 387 -20.63 -21.94 15.99
CA GLN A 387 -20.23 -22.91 17.02
C GLN A 387 -20.48 -24.36 16.58
N ASN A 388 -21.58 -24.65 15.89
CA ASN A 388 -21.88 -26.00 15.42
C ASN A 388 -20.88 -26.46 14.35
N MET A 389 -20.61 -25.61 13.36
CA MET A 389 -19.60 -25.88 12.33
C MET A 389 -18.22 -26.05 12.95
N GLN A 390 -17.90 -25.29 13.99
CA GLN A 390 -16.67 -25.47 14.75
C GLN A 390 -16.57 -26.85 15.38
N ASN A 391 -17.62 -27.28 16.07
CA ASN A 391 -17.64 -28.59 16.70
C ASN A 391 -17.42 -29.70 15.67
N VAL A 392 -17.99 -29.55 14.46
CA VAL A 392 -17.74 -30.46 13.33
C VAL A 392 -16.26 -30.44 12.93
N ILE A 393 -15.65 -29.27 12.70
CA ILE A 393 -14.22 -29.18 12.32
C ILE A 393 -13.33 -29.80 13.39
N THR A 394 -13.57 -29.49 14.66
CA THR A 394 -12.81 -30.03 15.80
C THR A 394 -12.90 -31.55 15.86
N ALA A 395 -14.09 -32.12 15.64
CA ALA A 395 -14.29 -33.57 15.61
C ALA A 395 -13.50 -34.27 14.49
N TYR A 396 -13.29 -33.60 13.35
CA TYR A 396 -12.56 -34.15 12.19
C TYR A 396 -11.14 -33.60 12.03
N LEU A 397 -10.63 -32.84 13.00
CA LEU A 397 -9.36 -32.12 12.90
C LEU A 397 -8.17 -33.05 12.66
N THR A 398 -8.11 -34.16 13.38
CA THR A 398 -7.03 -35.16 13.26
C THR A 398 -7.02 -35.85 11.88
N PRO A 399 -8.15 -36.40 11.38
CA PRO A 399 -8.25 -36.87 10.01
C PRO A 399 -7.88 -35.82 8.96
N LEU A 400 -8.36 -34.58 9.09
CA LEU A 400 -8.08 -33.50 8.15
C LEU A 400 -6.60 -33.14 8.11
N ARG A 401 -5.91 -33.10 9.26
CA ARG A 401 -4.45 -32.90 9.32
C ARG A 401 -3.69 -34.03 8.63
N SER A 402 -4.15 -35.27 8.79
CA SER A 402 -3.56 -36.44 8.13
C SER A 402 -3.69 -36.34 6.60
N ILE A 403 -4.90 -36.02 6.11
CA ILE A 403 -5.19 -35.80 4.68
C ILE A 403 -4.32 -34.68 4.12
N TYR A 404 -4.30 -33.52 4.78
CA TYR A 404 -3.49 -32.37 4.35
C TYR A 404 -2.00 -32.73 4.23
N ARG A 405 -1.45 -33.44 5.23
CA ARG A 405 -0.06 -33.92 5.20
C ARG A 405 0.20 -34.96 4.10
N PHE A 406 -0.76 -35.83 3.83
CA PHE A 406 -0.65 -36.82 2.76
C PHE A 406 -0.49 -36.14 1.40
N TYR A 407 -1.42 -35.24 1.05
CA TYR A 407 -1.40 -34.56 -0.25
C TYR A 407 -0.22 -33.59 -0.39
N GLY A 408 0.18 -32.91 0.68
CA GLY A 408 1.32 -32.00 0.65
C GLY A 408 2.68 -32.68 0.40
N LYS A 409 2.77 -34.00 0.61
CA LYS A 409 3.99 -34.80 0.33
C LYS A 409 4.12 -35.22 -1.14
N LEU A 410 3.05 -35.15 -1.93
CA LEU A 410 3.03 -35.67 -3.28
C LEU A 410 4.01 -34.91 -4.19
N GLY A 411 4.93 -35.63 -4.85
CA GLY A 411 5.90 -35.05 -5.78
C GLY A 411 7.06 -34.29 -5.12
N MET A 412 7.26 -34.40 -3.80
CA MET A 412 8.32 -33.68 -3.07
C MET A 412 9.60 -34.52 -2.93
N LYS A 413 10.75 -33.95 -3.28
CA LYS A 413 12.11 -34.52 -3.02
C LYS A 413 12.56 -34.10 -1.62
N GLN A 414 12.12 -34.80 -0.57
CA GLN A 414 12.53 -34.64 0.85
C GLN A 414 12.70 -33.20 1.38
N LEU A 415 11.80 -32.80 2.28
CA LEU A 415 11.87 -31.50 2.94
C LEU A 415 12.87 -31.54 4.11
N PRO A 416 13.84 -30.61 4.20
CA PRO A 416 14.85 -30.61 5.26
C PRO A 416 14.28 -30.34 6.67
N ASP A 417 13.05 -29.85 6.78
CA ASP A 417 12.44 -29.38 8.04
C ASP A 417 11.09 -30.06 8.38
N ASN A 418 10.66 -31.08 7.61
CA ASN A 418 9.32 -31.70 7.73
C ASN A 418 8.13 -30.71 7.64
N THR A 419 8.34 -29.44 7.22
CA THR A 419 7.26 -28.47 7.06
C THR A 419 6.53 -28.75 5.74
N ILE A 420 5.34 -29.33 5.84
CA ILE A 420 4.50 -29.66 4.68
C ILE A 420 3.49 -28.54 4.49
N ILE A 421 3.61 -27.80 3.38
CA ILE A 421 2.60 -26.83 2.92
C ILE A 421 2.03 -27.34 1.61
N LEU A 422 0.70 -27.38 1.52
CA LEU A 422 -0.01 -27.90 0.36
C LEU A 422 0.07 -26.89 -0.79
N ARG A 423 0.39 -27.35 -2.01
CA ARG A 423 0.31 -26.55 -3.24
C ARG A 423 -1.07 -26.68 -3.88
N TYR A 424 -1.48 -25.68 -4.63
CA TYR A 424 -2.78 -25.69 -5.30
C TYR A 424 -2.98 -26.87 -6.24
N VAL A 425 -1.94 -27.27 -6.99
CA VAL A 425 -2.00 -28.48 -7.85
C VAL A 425 -2.25 -29.77 -7.06
N GLN A 426 -1.67 -29.88 -5.85
CA GLN A 426 -1.89 -31.02 -4.95
C GLN A 426 -3.30 -30.97 -4.34
N PHE A 427 -3.82 -29.76 -4.08
CA PHE A 427 -5.20 -29.56 -3.67
C PHE A 427 -6.21 -29.93 -4.77
N CYS A 428 -5.93 -29.62 -6.04
CA CYS A 428 -6.73 -30.08 -7.17
C CYS A 428 -6.75 -31.61 -7.25
N GLN A 429 -5.62 -32.27 -6.98
CA GLN A 429 -5.59 -33.73 -6.87
C GLN A 429 -6.47 -34.24 -5.73
N PHE A 430 -6.42 -33.59 -4.56
CA PHE A 430 -7.32 -33.91 -3.44
C PHE A 430 -8.80 -33.79 -3.82
N LEU A 431 -9.22 -32.69 -4.47
CA LEU A 431 -10.61 -32.51 -4.93
C LEU A 431 -11.04 -33.60 -5.92
N LYS A 432 -10.10 -34.01 -6.78
CA LYS A 432 -10.33 -35.08 -7.76
C LYS A 432 -10.52 -36.44 -7.10
N ASP A 433 -9.63 -36.79 -6.17
CA ASP A 433 -9.71 -38.06 -5.42
C ASP A 433 -10.98 -38.13 -4.58
N CYS A 434 -11.40 -37.01 -3.99
CA CYS A 434 -12.65 -36.89 -3.25
C CYS A 434 -13.90 -36.89 -4.14
N LYS A 435 -13.73 -36.95 -5.47
CA LYS A 435 -14.82 -36.97 -6.47
C LYS A 435 -15.77 -35.77 -6.40
N LEU A 436 -15.34 -34.65 -5.84
CA LEU A 436 -16.18 -33.44 -5.71
C LEU A 436 -16.58 -32.86 -7.06
N HIS A 437 -15.78 -33.13 -8.10
CA HIS A 437 -16.07 -32.80 -9.49
C HIS A 437 -17.18 -33.66 -10.14
N GLN A 438 -17.82 -34.57 -9.40
CA GLN A 438 -19.01 -35.28 -9.87
C GLN A 438 -20.29 -34.49 -9.63
N HIS A 439 -20.30 -33.65 -8.58
CA HIS A 439 -21.42 -32.77 -8.24
C HIS A 439 -21.37 -31.43 -8.99
N THR A 440 -20.20 -31.03 -9.48
CA THR A 440 -19.98 -29.80 -10.25
C THR A 440 -18.71 -29.93 -11.11
N SER A 441 -18.32 -28.95 -11.90
CA SER A 441 -17.06 -29.01 -12.67
C SER A 441 -15.84 -28.58 -11.85
N LEU A 442 -14.64 -29.10 -12.18
CA LEU A 442 -13.38 -28.61 -11.59
C LEU A 442 -13.19 -27.09 -11.79
N ALA A 443 -13.64 -26.55 -12.92
CA ALA A 443 -13.60 -25.11 -13.18
C ALA A 443 -14.58 -24.31 -12.31
N ALA A 444 -15.72 -24.89 -11.93
CA ALA A 444 -16.65 -24.27 -10.99
C ALA A 444 -16.10 -24.30 -9.56
N LEU A 445 -15.49 -25.41 -9.15
CA LEU A 445 -14.77 -25.49 -7.86
C LEU A 445 -13.62 -24.47 -7.81
N ASP A 446 -12.83 -24.37 -8.88
CA ASP A 446 -11.74 -23.39 -9.00
C ASP A 446 -12.25 -21.96 -8.85
N ARG A 447 -13.40 -21.61 -9.44
CA ARG A 447 -14.04 -20.29 -9.26
C ARG A 447 -14.52 -20.05 -7.83
N ILE A 448 -15.16 -21.03 -7.20
CA ILE A 448 -15.61 -20.90 -5.79
C ILE A 448 -14.40 -20.66 -4.88
N VAL A 449 -13.30 -21.38 -5.12
CA VAL A 449 -12.04 -21.20 -4.38
C VAL A 449 -11.40 -19.84 -4.69
N ALA A 450 -11.40 -19.41 -5.95
CA ALA A 450 -10.84 -18.14 -6.40
C ALA A 450 -11.55 -16.92 -5.79
N VAL A 451 -12.88 -16.93 -5.77
CA VAL A 451 -13.72 -15.90 -5.12
C VAL A 451 -13.38 -15.78 -3.64
N SER A 452 -12.97 -16.88 -3.01
CA SER A 452 -12.74 -16.96 -1.57
C SER A 452 -11.29 -16.76 -1.11
N TYR A 453 -10.34 -16.91 -2.05
CA TYR A 453 -8.90 -16.91 -1.76
C TYR A 453 -8.13 -15.83 -2.53
N GLY A 454 -8.85 -14.95 -3.23
CA GLY A 454 -8.31 -13.91 -4.09
C GLY A 454 -7.67 -14.46 -5.37
N SER A 455 -8.02 -13.87 -6.50
CA SER A 455 -7.26 -14.02 -7.75
C SER A 455 -6.03 -13.10 -7.67
N GLU A 456 -4.81 -13.63 -7.91
CA GLU A 456 -3.59 -12.80 -7.99
C GLU A 456 -3.69 -11.72 -9.09
N ASP A 457 -4.57 -11.92 -10.08
CA ASP A 457 -4.69 -11.07 -11.26
C ASP A 457 -5.99 -10.22 -11.26
N GLY A 458 -6.79 -10.25 -10.18
CA GLY A 458 -8.06 -9.49 -10.09
C GLY A 458 -9.14 -9.86 -11.13
N ASP A 459 -8.95 -10.98 -11.82
CA ASP A 459 -9.80 -11.44 -12.92
C ASP A 459 -10.38 -12.83 -12.59
N ASP A 460 -11.71 -12.90 -12.44
CA ASP A 460 -12.49 -14.09 -12.10
C ASP A 460 -12.45 -15.20 -13.17
N SER A 461 -11.86 -14.91 -14.34
CA SER A 461 -11.80 -15.85 -15.46
C SER A 461 -10.45 -16.57 -15.64
N CYS A 462 -9.48 -16.38 -14.72
CA CYS A 462 -8.17 -17.04 -14.76
C CYS A 462 -8.09 -18.23 -13.79
N VAL A 463 -7.47 -19.34 -14.22
CA VAL A 463 -7.18 -20.50 -13.35
C VAL A 463 -6.15 -20.12 -12.28
N GLN A 464 -6.34 -20.59 -11.05
CA GLN A 464 -5.40 -20.34 -9.96
C GLN A 464 -4.00 -20.87 -10.26
N ASN A 465 -2.97 -20.17 -9.75
CA ASN A 465 -1.58 -20.60 -9.89
C ASN A 465 -1.36 -21.99 -9.27
N PRO A 466 -0.91 -23.01 -10.03
CA PRO A 466 -0.73 -24.38 -9.53
C PRO A 466 0.29 -24.48 -8.38
N GLU A 467 1.21 -23.51 -8.28
CA GLU A 467 2.20 -23.44 -7.21
C GLU A 467 1.75 -22.62 -5.99
N LYS A 468 0.57 -21.98 -6.02
CA LYS A 468 0.04 -21.21 -4.90
C LYS A 468 -0.04 -22.09 -3.66
N LEU A 469 0.47 -21.58 -2.54
CA LEU A 469 0.50 -22.32 -1.28
C LEU A 469 -0.83 -22.18 -0.55
N ILE A 470 -1.28 -23.26 0.07
CA ILE A 470 -2.50 -23.38 0.86
C ILE A 470 -2.08 -23.83 2.26
N SER A 471 -2.26 -22.96 3.25
CA SER A 471 -2.04 -23.32 4.66
C SER A 471 -3.09 -24.31 5.16
N PHE A 472 -2.86 -24.96 6.30
CA PHE A 472 -3.88 -25.86 6.87
C PHE A 472 -5.17 -25.12 7.23
N GLY A 473 -5.08 -23.91 7.81
CA GLY A 473 -6.26 -23.08 8.10
C GLY A 473 -7.00 -22.68 6.82
N THR A 474 -6.27 -22.32 5.77
CA THR A 474 -6.85 -22.05 4.44
C THR A 474 -7.56 -23.29 3.87
N PHE A 475 -6.93 -24.46 3.95
CA PHE A 475 -7.49 -25.71 3.48
C PHE A 475 -8.84 -25.99 4.15
N VAL A 476 -8.90 -25.89 5.48
CA VAL A 476 -10.14 -26.05 6.24
C VAL A 476 -11.19 -25.00 5.84
N ASN A 477 -10.80 -23.74 5.66
CA ASN A 477 -11.72 -22.69 5.24
C ASN A 477 -12.34 -22.99 3.86
N ILE A 478 -11.53 -23.41 2.90
CA ILE A 478 -12.00 -23.80 1.57
C ILE A 478 -13.00 -24.95 1.68
N LEU A 479 -12.77 -25.95 2.54
CA LEU A 479 -13.74 -27.03 2.75
C LEU A 479 -15.08 -26.52 3.27
N VAL A 480 -15.06 -25.56 4.20
CA VAL A 480 -16.29 -24.94 4.69
C VAL A 480 -17.04 -24.23 3.57
N ILE A 481 -16.33 -23.42 2.76
CA ILE A 481 -16.93 -22.71 1.62
C ILE A 481 -17.50 -23.70 0.61
N LEU A 482 -16.77 -24.76 0.28
CA LEU A 482 -17.23 -25.80 -0.64
C LEU A 482 -18.46 -26.52 -0.08
N ALA A 483 -18.48 -26.84 1.21
CA ALA A 483 -19.64 -27.46 1.85
C ALA A 483 -20.88 -26.57 1.71
N CYS A 484 -20.72 -25.28 2.02
CA CYS A 484 -21.80 -24.31 1.92
C CYS A 484 -22.27 -24.17 0.47
N ASN A 485 -21.37 -24.03 -0.51
CA ASN A 485 -21.78 -23.84 -1.91
C ASN A 485 -22.38 -25.10 -2.55
N LEU A 486 -21.94 -26.30 -2.15
CA LEU A 486 -22.34 -27.54 -2.81
C LEU A 486 -23.55 -28.22 -2.15
N TYR A 487 -23.75 -28.03 -0.84
CA TYR A 487 -24.73 -28.82 -0.07
C TYR A 487 -25.85 -27.98 0.57
N THR A 488 -25.83 -26.64 0.47
CA THR A 488 -26.94 -25.78 0.95
C THR A 488 -27.84 -25.25 -0.18
N GLN A 489 -27.52 -25.53 -1.45
CA GLN A 489 -28.33 -25.09 -2.59
C GLN A 489 -29.62 -25.92 -2.73
N GLU A 490 -30.71 -25.23 -3.08
CA GLU A 490 -32.03 -25.81 -3.33
C GLU A 490 -32.06 -26.42 -4.75
N GLU A 491 -31.87 -27.73 -4.92
CA GLU A 491 -32.40 -28.39 -6.11
C GLU A 491 -33.22 -29.63 -5.76
N SER A 492 -34.53 -29.42 -5.90
CA SER A 492 -35.59 -30.41 -5.90
C SER A 492 -35.51 -31.31 -7.13
N TYR A 493 -35.58 -32.61 -6.92
CA TYR A 493 -36.37 -33.47 -7.80
C TYR A 493 -37.17 -34.45 -6.94
N VAL A 494 -38.50 -34.34 -7.07
CA VAL A 494 -39.55 -35.18 -6.48
C VAL A 494 -40.02 -34.78 -5.07
N HIS A 495 -41.35 -34.67 -4.95
CA HIS A 495 -42.16 -34.17 -3.84
C HIS A 495 -41.69 -34.54 -2.42
N GLU A 496 -41.07 -33.59 -1.73
CA GLU A 496 -41.26 -33.25 -0.31
C GLU A 496 -40.51 -31.94 -0.01
N LYS A 497 -41.07 -31.06 0.84
CA LYS A 497 -40.44 -29.77 1.20
C LYS A 497 -39.10 -30.02 1.92
N ILE A 498 -37.98 -29.96 1.21
CA ILE A 498 -36.65 -30.00 1.82
C ILE A 498 -36.31 -28.61 2.33
N THR A 499 -36.25 -28.45 3.66
CA THR A 499 -35.67 -27.28 4.33
C THR A 499 -34.20 -27.14 3.93
N LYS A 500 -33.74 -25.92 3.61
CA LYS A 500 -32.30 -25.62 3.40
C LYS A 500 -31.47 -26.29 4.50
N SER A 501 -30.47 -27.08 4.10
CA SER A 501 -29.56 -27.69 5.06
C SER A 501 -28.76 -26.59 5.77
N LYS A 502 -28.54 -26.75 7.07
CA LYS A 502 -27.72 -25.79 7.83
C LYS A 502 -26.25 -25.92 7.40
N PRO A 503 -25.46 -24.84 7.44
CA PRO A 503 -24.03 -24.88 7.15
C PRO A 503 -23.24 -25.98 7.89
N SER A 504 -23.57 -26.27 9.16
CA SER A 504 -22.96 -27.36 9.93
C SER A 504 -23.27 -28.73 9.35
N ASP A 505 -24.49 -28.94 8.89
CA ASP A 505 -24.97 -30.20 8.32
C ASP A 505 -24.36 -30.42 6.94
N ALA A 506 -24.28 -29.36 6.13
CA ALA A 506 -23.59 -29.33 4.85
C ALA A 506 -22.09 -29.69 5.01
N LEU A 507 -21.42 -29.11 6.02
CA LEU A 507 -20.03 -29.41 6.33
C LEU A 507 -19.83 -30.85 6.78
N LEU A 508 -20.69 -31.35 7.68
CA LEU A 508 -20.66 -32.73 8.12
C LEU A 508 -20.87 -33.71 6.96
N CYS A 509 -21.80 -33.38 6.05
CA CYS A 509 -22.10 -34.15 4.86
C CYS A 509 -20.87 -34.22 3.92
N LEU A 510 -20.27 -33.07 3.57
CA LEU A 510 -19.06 -33.02 2.75
C LEU A 510 -17.93 -33.87 3.36
N LEU A 511 -17.68 -33.72 4.67
CA LEU A 511 -16.61 -34.44 5.36
C LEU A 511 -16.85 -35.95 5.34
N THR A 512 -18.03 -36.40 5.75
CA THR A 512 -18.32 -37.83 5.92
C THR A 512 -18.53 -38.56 4.60
N GLN A 513 -19.25 -37.96 3.66
CA GLN A 513 -19.67 -38.62 2.43
C GLN A 513 -18.64 -38.52 1.32
N ALA A 514 -17.94 -37.40 1.20
CA ALA A 514 -16.99 -37.16 0.12
C ALA A 514 -15.52 -37.28 0.55
N ILE A 515 -15.13 -36.60 1.63
CA ILE A 515 -13.72 -36.44 1.98
C ILE A 515 -13.17 -37.67 2.70
N ILE A 516 -13.70 -38.02 3.86
CA ILE A 516 -13.17 -39.11 4.70
C ILE A 516 -13.27 -40.47 3.99
N SER A 517 -14.30 -40.67 3.18
CA SER A 517 -14.54 -41.91 2.44
C SER A 517 -13.61 -42.10 1.23
N ASN A 518 -13.10 -41.02 0.63
CA ASN A 518 -12.38 -41.09 -0.66
C ASN A 518 -10.96 -40.48 -0.65
N ALA A 519 -10.64 -39.58 0.28
CA ALA A 519 -9.33 -38.95 0.35
C ALA A 519 -8.20 -39.99 0.51
N CYS A 520 -7.00 -39.61 0.08
CA CYS A 520 -5.80 -40.45 0.10
C CYS A 520 -5.87 -41.68 -0.83
N LYS A 521 -6.87 -41.77 -1.70
CA LYS A 521 -6.97 -42.78 -2.78
C LYS A 521 -6.59 -42.13 -4.11
N LEU A 522 -5.29 -42.12 -4.41
CA LEU A 522 -4.73 -41.43 -5.58
C LEU A 522 -5.39 -41.87 -6.89
N SER A 523 -5.98 -40.90 -7.60
CA SER A 523 -6.62 -41.09 -8.90
C SER A 523 -5.87 -40.35 -10.03
N GLY A 524 -5.68 -41.01 -11.18
CA GLY A 524 -5.01 -40.42 -12.34
C GLY A 524 -3.49 -40.55 -12.33
N VAL A 525 -2.85 -40.11 -13.43
CA VAL A 525 -1.48 -40.53 -13.80
C VAL A 525 -0.38 -39.70 -13.13
N ILE A 526 -0.68 -38.45 -12.74
CA ILE A 526 0.34 -37.46 -12.31
C ILE A 526 1.10 -37.91 -11.05
N TYR A 527 0.38 -38.47 -10.07
CA TYR A 527 0.92 -38.82 -8.75
C TYR A 527 1.05 -40.33 -8.49
N GLN A 528 0.86 -41.16 -9.53
CA GLN A 528 1.05 -42.61 -9.44
C GLN A 528 2.52 -43.02 -9.39
N ASP A 529 3.40 -42.21 -9.99
CA ASP A 529 4.84 -42.47 -10.09
C ASP A 529 5.59 -41.28 -9.53
N ASN A 530 6.23 -41.47 -8.38
CA ASN A 530 6.87 -40.41 -7.61
C ASN A 530 8.00 -39.71 -8.39
N GLU A 531 8.75 -40.43 -9.23
CA GLU A 531 9.83 -39.82 -10.02
C GLU A 531 9.26 -38.95 -11.15
N LYS A 532 8.21 -39.42 -11.83
CA LYS A 532 7.50 -38.61 -12.84
C LYS A 532 6.83 -37.40 -12.22
N SER A 533 6.21 -37.54 -11.04
CA SER A 533 5.61 -36.40 -10.33
C SER A 533 6.63 -35.31 -10.04
N LYS A 534 7.83 -35.70 -9.57
CA LYS A 534 8.92 -34.76 -9.29
C LYS A 534 9.35 -34.01 -10.54
N GLU A 535 9.45 -34.69 -11.68
CA GLU A 535 9.81 -34.07 -12.94
C GLU A 535 8.72 -33.11 -13.44
N ILE A 536 7.44 -33.52 -13.37
CA ILE A 536 6.29 -32.67 -13.72
C ILE A 536 6.30 -31.37 -12.91
N HIS A 537 6.61 -31.46 -11.61
CA HIS A 537 6.66 -30.29 -10.72
C HIS A 537 7.69 -29.23 -11.17
N VAL A 538 8.78 -29.62 -11.83
CA VAL A 538 9.77 -28.67 -12.39
C VAL A 538 9.17 -27.81 -13.51
N PHE A 539 8.21 -28.35 -14.27
CA PHE A 539 7.61 -27.69 -15.42
C PHE A 539 6.30 -26.94 -15.12
N LEU A 540 5.72 -27.10 -13.92
CA LEU A 540 4.43 -26.48 -13.58
C LEU A 540 4.44 -24.95 -13.72
N GLN A 541 5.48 -24.30 -13.20
CA GLN A 541 5.58 -22.84 -13.27
C GLN A 541 5.80 -22.32 -14.70
N PRO A 542 6.75 -22.86 -15.50
CA PRO A 542 6.86 -22.53 -16.92
C PRO A 542 5.56 -22.73 -17.71
N LEU A 543 4.86 -23.85 -17.50
CA LEU A 543 3.60 -24.16 -18.17
C LEU A 543 2.49 -23.17 -17.80
N TYR A 544 2.43 -22.79 -16.52
CA TYR A 544 1.47 -21.78 -16.06
C TYR A 544 1.73 -20.41 -16.70
N GLN A 545 3.00 -19.99 -16.83
CA GLN A 545 3.34 -18.74 -17.53
C GLN A 545 2.96 -18.78 -19.02
N ALA A 546 3.21 -19.91 -19.70
CA ALA A 546 2.79 -20.11 -21.08
C ALA A 546 1.25 -20.04 -21.22
N TYR A 547 0.52 -20.66 -20.30
CA TYR A 547 -0.95 -20.56 -20.23
C TYR A 547 -1.42 -19.11 -20.05
N LYS A 548 -0.86 -18.36 -19.08
CA LYS A 548 -1.20 -16.94 -18.86
C LYS A 548 -0.98 -16.12 -20.12
N PHE A 549 0.14 -16.33 -20.81
CA PHE A 549 0.45 -15.65 -22.07
C PHE A 549 -0.61 -15.93 -23.15
N LEU A 550 -1.01 -17.20 -23.34
CA LEU A 550 -2.03 -17.59 -24.31
C LEU A 550 -3.43 -17.02 -23.99
N VAL A 551 -3.81 -17.01 -22.71
CA VAL A 551 -5.07 -16.39 -22.26
C VAL A 551 -5.08 -14.89 -22.56
N ARG A 552 -3.97 -14.20 -22.29
CA ARG A 552 -3.80 -12.77 -22.59
C ARG A 552 -3.93 -12.47 -24.09
N ILE A 553 -3.38 -13.32 -24.95
CA ILE A 553 -3.52 -13.19 -26.42
C ILE A 553 -4.99 -13.37 -26.84
N LYS A 554 -5.65 -14.44 -26.40
CA LYS A 554 -7.05 -14.70 -26.75
C LYS A 554 -8.00 -13.56 -26.33
N ARG A 555 -7.75 -12.94 -25.17
CA ARG A 555 -8.53 -11.78 -24.71
C ARG A 555 -8.29 -10.53 -25.56
N LYS A 556 -7.05 -10.28 -26.01
CA LYS A 556 -6.76 -9.18 -26.95
C LYS A 556 -7.50 -9.38 -28.27
N VAL A 557 -7.50 -10.59 -28.82
CA VAL A 557 -8.22 -10.91 -30.07
C VAL A 557 -9.74 -10.72 -29.92
N ARG A 558 -10.34 -11.16 -28.80
CA ARG A 558 -11.78 -10.97 -28.50
C ARG A 558 -12.21 -9.52 -28.21
N LYS A 559 -11.28 -8.61 -27.92
CA LYS A 559 -11.58 -7.17 -27.76
C LYS A 559 -11.46 -6.40 -29.09
N ILE A 560 -10.86 -7.01 -30.11
CA ILE A 560 -10.61 -6.42 -31.43
C ILE A 560 -11.66 -6.89 -32.46
N CYS A 561 -12.25 -8.08 -32.25
CA CYS A 561 -13.48 -8.53 -32.91
C CYS A 561 -14.70 -8.11 -32.11
#